data_AF-A0A965EIK3-F1
#
_entry.id   AF-A0A965EIK3-F1
#
_cell.length_a   1.000
_cell.length_b   1.000
_cell.length_c   1.000
_cell.angle_alpha   90.00
_cell.angle_beta   90.00
_cell.angle_gamma   90.00
#
_symmetry.space_group_name_H-M   'P 1'
#
loop_
_entity.id
_entity.type
_entity.pdbx_description
1 polymer ?
#
loop_
_entity_poly.entity_id
_entity_poly.type
_entity_poly.pdbx_seq_one_letter_code
_entity_poly.pdbx_strand_id
1 'polypeptide(L)'
;MHYNSIAEYFSRLQNRTLIIFFSGILLFMVVFYLMMTKVIEPMMSFEQDYLILYTLVGLVFMEASMLAVVSRLLLAKTIVKASLGERMDDYVRVNLIRSMILLSGSFIFVLCVFLFNWEWLLMFYCLYLLFYLFYWPSRQRLCNDLKLKPLEREVIQGL
;
A
#
# COMPACT_ATOMS: atom_id res chain seq x y z
N MET A 1 -1.51 24.99 -4.55
CA MET A 1 -1.16 24.12 -5.68
C MET A 1 0.10 24.62 -6.37
N HIS A 2 1.22 23.89 -6.27
CA HIS A 2 2.46 24.13 -7.04
C HIS A 2 2.63 23.07 -8.14
N TYR A 3 1.57 22.80 -8.92
CA TYR A 3 1.64 21.87 -10.04
C TYR A 3 1.12 22.56 -11.28
N ASN A 4 1.88 22.46 -12.38
CA ASN A 4 1.57 23.15 -13.62
C ASN A 4 0.47 22.42 -14.43
N SER A 5 0.21 21.14 -14.15
CA SER A 5 -0.88 20.37 -14.76
C SER A 5 -1.40 19.22 -13.87
N ILE A 6 -2.64 18.79 -14.12
CA ILE A 6 -3.25 17.61 -13.48
C ILE A 6 -2.48 16.33 -13.84
N ALA A 7 -1.98 16.23 -15.07
CA ALA A 7 -1.17 15.10 -15.52
C ALA A 7 0.13 14.96 -14.71
N GLU A 8 0.83 16.07 -14.49
CA GLU A 8 2.05 16.10 -13.67
C GLU A 8 1.75 15.70 -12.21
N TYR A 9 0.62 16.19 -11.67
CA TYR A 9 0.16 15.83 -10.32
C TYR A 9 -0.02 14.31 -10.17
N PHE A 10 -0.74 13.66 -11.10
CA PHE A 10 -0.96 12.22 -11.03
C PHE A 10 0.31 11.42 -11.28
N SER A 11 1.17 11.86 -12.21
CA SER A 11 2.46 11.21 -12.46
C SER A 11 3.33 11.22 -11.21
N ARG A 12 3.45 12.36 -10.51
CA ARG A 12 4.24 12.45 -9.27
C ARG A 12 3.65 11.60 -8.14
N LEU A 13 2.32 11.58 -7.98
CA LEU A 13 1.65 10.74 -6.99
C LEU A 13 1.88 9.25 -7.27
N GLN A 14 1.67 8.82 -8.51
CA GLN A 14 1.88 7.45 -8.94
C GLN A 14 3.34 7.04 -8.78
N ASN A 15 4.30 7.87 -9.18
CA ASN A 15 5.72 7.58 -9.03
C ASN A 15 6.11 7.40 -7.55
N ARG A 16 5.60 8.25 -6.64
CA ARG A 16 5.86 8.09 -5.19
C ARG A 16 5.27 6.79 -4.65
N THR A 17 4.02 6.49 -4.99
CA THR A 17 3.36 5.24 -4.57
C THR A 17 4.05 4.02 -5.17
N LEU A 18 4.53 4.13 -6.41
CA LEU A 18 5.26 3.07 -7.12
C LEU A 18 6.60 2.80 -6.44
N ILE A 19 7.38 3.83 -6.10
CA ILE A 19 8.65 3.67 -5.37
C ILE A 19 8.43 2.92 -4.05
N ILE A 20 7.41 3.32 -3.28
CA ILE A 20 7.07 2.68 -2.00
C ILE A 20 6.65 1.22 -2.22
N PHE A 21 5.82 0.96 -3.22
CA PHE A 21 5.34 -0.39 -3.54
C PHE A 21 6.49 -1.32 -3.96
N PHE A 22 7.30 -0.87 -4.93
CA PHE A 22 8.42 -1.66 -5.43
C PHE A 22 9.55 -1.81 -4.41
N SER A 23 9.75 -0.87 -3.48
CA SER A 23 10.75 -1.04 -2.43
C SER A 23 10.42 -2.22 -1.51
N GLY A 24 9.13 -2.42 -1.19
CA GLY A 24 8.68 -3.58 -0.41
C GLY A 24 8.89 -4.89 -1.16
N ILE A 25 8.48 -4.93 -2.44
CA ILE A 25 8.63 -6.12 -3.29
C ILE A 25 10.10 -6.49 -3.46
N LEU A 26 10.95 -5.51 -3.79
CA LEU A 26 12.37 -5.74 -4.01
C LEU A 26 13.02 -6.32 -2.75
N LEU A 27 12.73 -5.74 -1.58
CA LEU A 27 13.28 -6.25 -0.31
C LEU A 27 12.80 -7.68 -0.04
N PHE A 28 11.52 -7.97 -0.23
CA PHE A 28 10.97 -9.33 -0.09
C PHE A 28 11.67 -10.32 -1.02
N MET A 29 11.80 -9.99 -2.31
CA MET A 29 12.43 -10.85 -3.30
C MET A 29 13.91 -11.10 -3.00
N VAL A 30 14.65 -10.07 -2.57
CA VAL A 30 16.05 -10.21 -2.19
C VAL A 30 16.20 -11.15 -0.99
N VAL A 31 15.44 -10.93 0.08
CA VAL A 31 15.50 -11.79 1.28
C VAL A 31 15.07 -13.21 0.93
N PHE A 32 13.95 -13.38 0.23
CA PHE A 32 13.47 -14.69 -0.18
C PHE A 32 14.49 -15.45 -1.04
N TYR A 33 15.14 -14.77 -2.00
CA TYR A 33 16.20 -15.36 -2.82
C TYR A 33 17.41 -15.80 -1.99
N LEU A 34 17.88 -14.97 -1.06
CA LEU A 34 19.00 -15.30 -0.18
C LEU A 34 18.71 -16.50 0.74
N MET A 35 17.46 -16.63 1.20
CA MET A 35 17.01 -17.77 2.00
C MET A 35 16.91 -19.06 1.16
N MET A 36 16.35 -18.97 -0.05
CA MET A 36 16.23 -20.11 -0.97
C MET A 36 17.60 -20.65 -1.44
N THR A 37 18.57 -19.75 -1.63
CA THR A 37 19.95 -20.12 -1.99
C THR A 37 20.78 -20.57 -0.79
N LYS A 38 20.19 -20.63 0.41
CA LYS A 38 20.85 -20.98 1.68
C LYS A 38 22.07 -20.11 2.01
N VAL A 39 22.12 -18.89 1.47
CA VAL A 39 23.11 -17.88 1.87
C VAL A 39 22.81 -17.41 3.29
N ILE A 40 21.52 -17.37 3.65
CA ILE A 40 21.02 -17.06 4.99
C ILE A 40 20.19 -18.26 5.46
N GLU A 41 20.43 -18.71 6.69
CA GLU A 41 19.63 -19.75 7.34
C GLU A 41 18.47 -19.14 8.12
N PRO A 42 17.30 -19.80 8.19
CA PRO A 42 16.18 -19.35 9.01
C PRO A 42 16.56 -19.36 10.49
N MET A 43 16.16 -18.30 11.20
CA MET A 43 16.41 -18.16 12.63
C MET A 43 15.49 -19.02 13.49
N MET A 44 14.31 -19.38 12.98
CA MET A 44 13.28 -20.12 13.70
C MET A 44 12.84 -21.34 12.89
N SER A 45 12.43 -22.39 13.61
CA SER A 45 11.83 -23.58 12.99
C SER A 45 10.31 -23.48 13.04
N PHE A 46 9.66 -23.81 11.92
CA PHE A 46 8.19 -23.81 11.84
C PHE A 46 7.55 -24.73 12.90
N GLU A 47 8.14 -25.89 13.18
CA GLU A 47 7.55 -26.88 14.10
C GLU A 47 7.47 -26.38 15.55
N GLN A 48 8.40 -25.51 15.96
CA GLN A 48 8.50 -25.03 17.33
C GLN A 48 7.83 -23.66 17.51
N ASP A 49 7.89 -22.81 16.49
CA ASP A 49 7.56 -21.38 16.61
C ASP A 49 6.37 -20.93 15.74
N TYR A 50 5.51 -21.85 15.29
CA TYR A 50 4.37 -21.53 14.41
C TYR A 50 3.42 -20.46 14.96
N LEU A 51 3.31 -20.32 16.29
CA LEU A 51 2.48 -19.29 16.92
C LEU A 51 2.96 -17.87 16.61
N ILE A 52 4.28 -17.67 16.54
CA ILE A 52 4.88 -16.38 16.19
C ILE A 52 4.55 -16.06 14.73
N LEU A 53 4.72 -17.04 13.83
CA LEU A 53 4.38 -16.88 12.41
C LEU A 53 2.92 -16.49 12.21
N TYR A 54 1.98 -17.21 12.84
CA TYR A 54 0.55 -16.90 12.72
C TYR A 54 0.20 -15.55 13.33
N THR A 55 0.87 -15.14 14.41
CA THR A 55 0.70 -13.81 15.00
C THR A 55 1.16 -12.72 14.04
N LEU A 56 2.33 -12.88 13.41
CA LEU A 56 2.85 -11.90 12.46
C LEU A 56 1.98 -11.82 11.19
N VAL A 57 1.57 -12.95 10.63
CA VAL A 57 0.65 -12.97 9.49
C VAL A 57 -0.70 -12.35 9.86
N GLY A 58 -1.24 -12.70 11.03
CA GLY A 58 -2.47 -12.11 11.56
C GLY A 58 -2.37 -10.60 11.73
N LEU A 59 -1.21 -10.09 12.18
CA LEU A 59 -0.94 -8.66 12.30
C LEU A 59 -1.00 -7.96 10.93
N VAL A 60 -0.48 -8.56 9.85
CA VAL A 60 -0.58 -7.99 8.51
C VAL A 60 -2.03 -7.88 8.03
N PHE A 61 -2.84 -8.93 8.26
CA PHE A 61 -4.26 -8.87 7.92
C PHE A 61 -5.03 -7.86 8.79
N MET A 62 -4.65 -7.72 10.05
CA MET A 62 -5.19 -6.68 10.93
C MET A 62 -4.85 -5.28 10.39
N GLU A 63 -3.60 -5.01 10.02
CA GLU A 63 -3.19 -3.74 9.40
C GLU A 63 -3.95 -3.46 8.10
N ALA A 64 -4.13 -4.48 7.24
CA ALA A 64 -4.91 -4.37 6.02
C ALA A 64 -6.40 -4.01 6.30
N SER A 65 -6.98 -4.60 7.34
CA SER A 65 -8.35 -4.27 7.76
C SER A 65 -8.46 -2.85 8.33
N MET A 66 -7.49 -2.44 9.16
CA MET A 66 -7.42 -1.09 9.73
C MET A 66 -7.22 -0.04 8.65
N LEU A 67 -6.43 -0.34 7.61
CA LEU A 67 -6.25 0.52 6.46
C LEU A 67 -7.60 0.86 5.80
N ALA A 68 -8.50 -0.11 5.65
CA ALA A 68 -9.82 0.13 5.06
C ALA A 68 -10.64 1.13 5.89
N VAL A 69 -10.58 1.01 7.22
CA VAL A 69 -11.28 1.90 8.16
C VAL A 69 -10.66 3.30 8.17
N VAL A 70 -9.34 3.40 8.37
CA VAL A 70 -8.58 4.66 8.40
C VAL A 70 -8.75 5.40 7.08
N SER A 71 -8.72 4.68 5.96
CA SER A 71 -8.95 5.24 4.62
C SER A 71 -10.31 5.92 4.50
N ARG A 72 -11.37 5.31 5.04
CA ARG A 72 -12.72 5.91 5.01
C ARG A 72 -12.79 7.15 5.90
N LEU A 73 -12.21 7.10 7.10
CA LEU A 73 -12.20 8.21 8.04
C LEU A 73 -11.44 9.43 7.50
N LEU A 74 -10.27 9.20 6.92
CA LEU A 74 -9.46 10.28 6.34
C LEU A 74 -10.14 10.91 5.12
N LEU A 75 -10.69 10.10 4.22
CA LEU A 75 -11.43 10.63 3.06
C LEU A 75 -12.69 11.39 3.48
N ALA A 76 -13.42 10.95 4.50
CA ALA A 76 -14.59 11.65 5.00
C ALA A 76 -14.25 13.08 5.45
N LYS A 77 -13.10 13.27 6.10
CA LYS A 77 -12.59 14.61 6.47
C LYS A 77 -12.23 15.45 5.25
N THR A 78 -11.64 14.83 4.23
CA THR A 78 -11.25 15.51 2.99
C THR A 78 -12.46 15.97 2.16
N ILE A 79 -13.56 15.22 2.15
CA ILE A 79 -14.75 15.56 1.33
C ILE A 79 -15.42 16.86 1.78
N VAL A 80 -15.34 17.22 3.06
CA VAL A 80 -16.02 18.39 3.64
C VAL A 80 -15.36 19.72 3.23
N LYS A 81 -14.14 19.70 2.69
CA LYS A 81 -13.44 20.93 2.29
C LYS A 81 -14.08 21.59 1.08
N ALA A 82 -14.09 22.93 1.06
CA ALA A 82 -14.76 23.73 0.04
C ALA A 82 -14.00 23.79 -1.30
N SER A 83 -12.66 23.79 -1.26
CA SER A 83 -11.83 23.94 -2.46
C SER A 83 -11.38 22.60 -3.03
N LEU A 84 -11.56 22.37 -4.33
CA LEU A 84 -11.06 21.18 -5.04
C LEU A 84 -9.54 20.99 -4.85
N GLY A 85 -8.79 22.09 -4.82
CA GLY A 85 -7.34 22.03 -4.66
C GLY A 85 -6.91 21.49 -3.30
N GLU A 86 -7.57 21.94 -2.22
CA GLU A 86 -7.31 21.44 -0.88
C GLU A 86 -7.69 19.97 -0.71
N ARG A 87 -8.74 19.53 -1.42
CA ARG A 87 -9.19 18.13 -1.42
C ARG A 87 -8.19 17.23 -2.12
N MET A 88 -7.59 17.71 -3.22
CA MET A 88 -6.53 16.99 -3.92
C MET A 88 -5.26 16.90 -3.09
N ASP A 89 -4.82 17.99 -2.46
CA ASP A 89 -3.62 18.00 -1.61
C ASP A 89 -3.76 17.03 -0.42
N ASP A 90 -4.94 17.02 0.22
CA ASP A 90 -5.25 16.05 1.27
C ASP A 90 -5.30 14.61 0.72
N TYR A 91 -5.87 14.40 -0.46
CA TYR A 91 -5.95 13.08 -1.07
C TYR A 91 -4.56 12.47 -1.30
N VAL A 92 -3.57 13.28 -1.71
CA VAL A 92 -2.16 12.85 -1.78
C VAL A 92 -1.70 12.35 -0.42
N ARG A 93 -1.94 13.12 0.65
CA ARG A 93 -1.54 12.75 2.01
C ARG A 93 -2.19 11.44 2.42
N VAL A 94 -3.48 11.26 2.15
CA VAL A 94 -4.19 10.01 2.45
C VAL A 94 -3.57 8.83 1.70
N ASN A 95 -3.27 8.98 0.41
CA ASN A 95 -2.65 7.89 -0.37
C ASN A 95 -1.22 7.58 0.07
N LEU A 96 -0.44 8.58 0.49
CA LEU A 96 0.89 8.33 1.07
C LEU A 96 0.78 7.56 2.39
N ILE A 97 -0.16 7.93 3.27
CA ILE A 97 -0.43 7.18 4.51
C ILE A 97 -0.83 5.73 4.18
N ARG A 98 -1.72 5.52 3.20
CA ARG A 98 -2.11 4.18 2.76
C ARG A 98 -0.91 3.37 2.27
N SER A 99 -0.07 3.98 1.44
CA SER A 99 1.12 3.34 0.89
C SER A 99 2.12 2.97 2.00
N MET A 100 2.27 3.82 3.03
CA MET A 100 3.16 3.56 4.17
C MET A 100 2.67 2.41 5.06
N ILE A 101 1.37 2.34 5.35
CA ILE A 101 0.76 1.21 6.09
C ILE A 101 0.90 -0.09 5.27
N LEU A 102 0.79 0.00 3.95
CA LEU A 102 0.98 -1.18 3.11
C LEU A 102 2.48 -1.59 3.00
N LEU A 103 3.39 -0.64 3.14
CA LEU A 103 4.82 -0.93 3.23
C LEU A 103 5.17 -1.60 4.56
N SER A 104 4.56 -1.19 5.68
CA SER A 104 4.79 -1.85 6.98
C SER A 104 4.38 -3.32 6.94
N GLY A 105 3.21 -3.64 6.39
CA GLY A 105 2.79 -5.04 6.22
C GLY A 105 3.71 -5.83 5.30
N SER A 106 4.28 -5.20 4.26
CA SER A 106 5.33 -5.83 3.44
C SER A 106 6.58 -6.14 4.25
N PHE A 107 7.03 -5.25 5.12
CA PHE A 107 8.18 -5.51 6.00
C PHE A 107 7.92 -6.61 7.02
N ILE A 108 6.69 -6.74 7.53
CA ILE A 108 6.32 -7.87 8.38
C ILE A 108 6.42 -9.18 7.59
N PHE A 109 5.98 -9.22 6.33
CA PHE A 109 6.17 -10.40 5.49
C PHE A 109 7.64 -10.72 5.21
N VAL A 110 8.48 -9.71 4.97
CA VAL A 110 9.94 -9.87 4.86
C VAL A 110 10.50 -10.52 6.14
N LEU A 111 10.07 -10.04 7.30
CA LEU A 111 10.47 -10.59 8.59
C LEU A 111 10.00 -12.05 8.74
N CYS A 112 8.77 -12.38 8.35
CA CYS A 112 8.29 -13.76 8.38
C CYS A 112 9.15 -14.70 7.51
N VAL A 113 9.52 -14.26 6.30
CA VAL A 113 10.39 -15.06 5.41
C VAL A 113 11.77 -15.25 6.02
N PHE A 114 12.35 -14.18 6.57
CA PHE A 114 13.65 -14.23 7.22
C PHE A 114 13.66 -15.18 8.44
N LEU A 115 12.60 -15.17 9.25
CA LEU A 115 12.51 -16.01 10.43
C LEU A 115 12.27 -17.48 10.10
N PHE A 116 11.34 -17.79 9.18
CA PHE A 116 10.81 -19.15 9.02
C PHE A 116 11.15 -19.84 7.69
N ASN A 117 11.57 -19.10 6.65
CA ASN A 117 11.78 -19.60 5.29
C ASN A 117 10.64 -20.49 4.75
N TRP A 118 9.38 -20.12 5.01
CA TRP A 118 8.23 -20.93 4.63
C TRP A 118 7.73 -20.55 3.23
N GLU A 119 7.75 -21.50 2.29
CA GLU A 119 7.42 -21.26 0.87
C GLU A 119 6.02 -20.65 0.67
N TRP A 120 5.05 -21.03 1.52
CA TRP A 120 3.68 -20.52 1.45
C TRP A 120 3.58 -19.01 1.74
N LEU A 121 4.60 -18.40 2.36
CA LEU A 121 4.63 -16.95 2.58
C LEU A 121 4.66 -16.17 1.27
N LEU A 122 5.23 -16.72 0.19
CA LEU A 122 5.16 -16.12 -1.13
C LEU A 122 3.71 -15.99 -1.60
N MET A 123 2.89 -17.01 -1.38
CA MET A 123 1.47 -16.99 -1.76
C MET A 123 0.70 -15.93 -0.97
N PHE A 124 0.90 -15.86 0.35
CA PHE A 124 0.27 -14.83 1.18
C PHE A 124 0.73 -13.42 0.80
N TYR A 125 2.02 -13.27 0.47
CA TYR A 125 2.55 -11.99 0.01
C TYR A 125 1.95 -11.58 -1.33
N CYS A 126 1.80 -12.50 -2.29
CA CYS A 126 1.10 -12.23 -3.55
C CYS A 126 -0.35 -11.80 -3.33
N LEU A 127 -1.08 -12.47 -2.42
CA LEU A 127 -2.45 -12.07 -2.06
C LEU A 127 -2.48 -10.66 -1.44
N TYR A 128 -1.50 -10.34 -0.61
CA TYR A 128 -1.33 -9.01 -0.03
C TYR A 128 -1.02 -7.93 -1.07
N LEU A 129 -0.19 -8.24 -2.08
CA LEU A 129 0.07 -7.33 -3.20
C LEU A 129 -1.18 -7.11 -4.06
N LEU A 130 -2.00 -8.15 -4.28
CA LEU A 130 -3.30 -7.99 -4.93
C LEU A 130 -4.21 -7.06 -4.11
N PHE A 131 -4.18 -7.17 -2.79
CA PHE A 131 -4.89 -6.22 -1.92
C PHE A 131 -4.38 -4.78 -2.08
N TYR A 132 -3.08 -4.58 -2.25
CA TYR A 132 -2.50 -3.25 -2.53
C TYR A 132 -3.07 -2.62 -3.81
N LEU A 133 -3.28 -3.41 -4.87
CA LEU A 133 -3.84 -2.92 -6.13
C LEU A 133 -5.26 -2.37 -5.94
N PHE A 134 -6.02 -2.90 -4.99
CA PHE A 134 -7.29 -2.31 -4.57
C PHE A 134 -7.15 -0.97 -3.86
N TYR A 135 -5.98 -0.37 -3.69
CA TYR A 135 -5.80 1.00 -3.20
C TYR A 135 -4.98 1.87 -4.18
N TRP A 136 -4.73 1.38 -5.39
CA TRP A 136 -3.92 2.09 -6.37
C TRP A 136 -4.50 3.47 -6.72
N PRO A 137 -3.68 4.55 -6.72
CA PRO A 137 -4.14 5.89 -7.07
C PRO A 137 -4.38 5.98 -8.58
N SER A 138 -5.64 6.19 -8.96
CA SER A 138 -6.05 6.45 -10.34
C SER A 138 -6.96 7.67 -10.42
N ARG A 139 -7.07 8.28 -11.61
CA ARG A 139 -7.97 9.43 -11.85
C ARG A 139 -9.42 9.08 -11.52
N GLN A 140 -9.87 7.92 -11.98
CA GLN A 140 -11.21 7.41 -11.71
C GLN A 140 -11.44 7.19 -10.21
N ARG A 141 -10.43 6.68 -9.50
CA ARG A 141 -10.50 6.49 -8.06
C ARG A 141 -10.56 7.82 -7.29
N LEU A 142 -9.77 8.82 -7.68
CA LEU A 142 -9.88 10.16 -7.11
C LEU A 142 -11.31 10.70 -7.22
N CYS A 143 -11.92 10.60 -8.41
CA CYS A 143 -13.28 11.08 -8.65
C CYS A 143 -14.31 10.36 -7.76
N ASN A 144 -14.14 9.06 -7.54
CA ASN A 144 -15.02 8.24 -6.70
C ASN A 144 -14.79 8.50 -5.21
N ASP A 145 -13.54 8.50 -4.76
CA ASP A 145 -13.13 8.69 -3.36
C ASP A 145 -13.52 10.09 -2.86
N LEU A 146 -13.39 11.11 -3.71
CA LEU A 146 -13.81 12.46 -3.40
C LEU A 146 -15.28 12.73 -3.77
N LYS A 147 -16.04 11.80 -4.35
CA LYS A 147 -17.43 12.07 -4.77
C LYS A 147 -17.57 13.39 -5.57
N LEU A 148 -16.66 13.62 -6.52
CA LEU A 148 -16.61 14.86 -7.28
C LEU A 148 -17.87 15.06 -8.13
N LYS A 149 -18.31 16.32 -8.28
CA LYS A 149 -19.43 16.69 -9.14
C LYS A 149 -19.10 16.43 -10.62
N PRO A 150 -20.09 16.27 -11.51
CA PRO A 150 -19.86 16.00 -12.94
C PRO A 150 -18.89 16.99 -13.61
N LEU A 151 -19.06 18.30 -13.36
CA LEU A 151 -18.18 19.35 -13.89
C LEU A 151 -16.72 19.22 -13.39
N GLU A 152 -16.51 18.85 -12.13
CA GLU A 152 -15.17 18.64 -11.58
C GLU A 152 -14.53 17.37 -12.14
N ARG A 153 -15.33 16.35 -12.46
CA ARG A 153 -14.85 15.12 -13.11
C ARG A 153 -14.37 15.39 -14.52
N GLU A 154 -15.09 16.21 -15.28
CA GLU A 154 -14.69 16.62 -16.63
C GLU A 154 -13.34 17.35 -16.62
N VAL A 155 -13.08 18.21 -15.62
CA VAL A 155 -11.77 18.86 -15.46
C VAL A 155 -10.64 17.86 -15.22
N ILE A 156 -10.91 16.76 -14.53
CA ILE A 156 -9.90 15.74 -14.18
C ILE A 156 -9.73 14.66 -15.26
N GLN A 157 -10.78 14.39 -16.03
CA GLN A 157 -10.82 13.34 -17.06
C GLN A 157 -10.63 13.87 -18.48
N GLY A 158 -10.99 15.13 -18.76
CA GLY A 158 -10.93 15.79 -20.07
C GLY A 158 -9.55 16.37 -20.42
N LEU A 159 -8.54 16.15 -19.58
CA LEU A 159 -7.12 16.43 -19.80
C LEU A 159 -6.32 15.14 -19.63
#